data_AF-A0AB35L1E8-F1
#
_entry.id   AF-A0AB35L1E8-F1
#
_cell.length_a   1.000
_cell.length_b   1.000
_cell.length_c   1.000
_cell.angle_alpha   90.00
_cell.angle_beta   90.00
_cell.angle_gamma   90.00
#
_symmetry.space_group_name_H-M   'P 1'
#
loop_
_entity.id
_entity.type
_entity.pdbx_description
1 polymer ?
#
loop_
_entity_poly.entity_id
_entity_poly.type
_entity_poly.pdbx_seq_one_letter_code
_entity_poly.pdbx_strand_id
1 'polypeptide(L)' 'MSTDVRDLLQDYFNALNDRDIRACLALVSDELILQPNQGFTEHGRDAFAAFLERQLHCYREMIESLVILVEP' A
#
# COMPACT_ATOMS: atom_id res chain seq x y z
N MET A 1 5.96 -3.22 20.54
CA MET A 1 4.81 -4.15 20.52
C MET A 1 4.78 -4.76 19.13
N SER A 2 4.79 -6.09 19.00
CA SER A 2 4.68 -6.73 17.68
C SER A 2 3.28 -6.48 17.16
N THR A 3 3.16 -5.82 15.99
CA THR A 3 1.87 -5.72 15.30
C THR A 3 1.61 -7.07 14.65
N ASP A 4 0.38 -7.57 14.75
CA ASP A 4 0.00 -8.78 14.02
C ASP A 4 0.07 -8.50 12.51
N VAL A 5 0.58 -9.47 11.72
CA VAL A 5 0.73 -9.28 10.26
C VAL A 5 -0.61 -9.01 9.60
N ARG A 6 -1.69 -9.63 10.11
CA ARG A 6 -3.03 -9.40 9.60
C ARG A 6 -3.48 -7.96 9.81
N ASP A 7 -3.25 -7.44 11.00
CA ASP A 7 -3.64 -6.08 11.38
C ASP A 7 -2.87 -5.05 10.54
N LEU A 8 -1.56 -5.26 10.36
CA LEU A 8 -0.73 -4.41 9.49
C LEU A 8 -1.25 -4.36 8.05
N LEU A 9 -1.59 -5.52 7.48
CA LEU A 9 -2.13 -5.61 6.12
C LEU A 9 -3.52 -4.97 6.03
N GLN A 10 -4.37 -5.18 7.04
CA GLN A 10 -5.70 -4.60 7.10
C GLN A 10 -5.64 -3.06 7.14
N ASP A 11 -4.77 -2.50 7.98
CA ASP A 11 -4.56 -1.06 8.08
C ASP A 11 -4.03 -0.47 6.79
N TYR A 12 -3.12 -1.18 6.10
CA TYR A 12 -2.59 -0.76 4.81
C TYR A 12 -3.68 -0.67 3.73
N PHE A 13 -4.53 -1.70 3.61
CA PHE A 13 -5.62 -1.67 2.64
C PHE A 13 -6.72 -0.67 3.00
N ASN A 14 -6.97 -0.44 4.29
CA ASN A 14 -7.86 0.63 4.75
C ASN A 14 -7.32 2.00 4.33
N ALA A 15 -6.04 2.28 4.57
CA ALA A 15 -5.39 3.52 4.16
C ALA A 15 -5.46 3.76 2.64
N LEU A 16 -5.33 2.71 1.83
CA LEU A 16 -5.51 2.79 0.38
C LEU A 16 -6.96 3.17 0.01
N ASN A 17 -7.96 2.53 0.62
CA ASN A 17 -9.37 2.84 0.39
C ASN A 17 -9.74 4.27 0.83
N ASP A 18 -9.17 4.73 1.94
CA ASP A 18 -9.34 6.11 2.44
C ASP A 18 -8.59 7.14 1.60
N ARG A 19 -7.77 6.69 0.64
CA ARG A 19 -6.91 7.52 -0.21
C ARG A 19 -5.92 8.35 0.61
N ASP A 20 -5.51 7.86 1.77
CA ASP A 20 -4.56 8.51 2.66
C ASP A 20 -3.13 8.03 2.37
N ILE A 21 -2.44 8.80 1.53
CA ILE A 21 -1.04 8.53 1.15
C ILE A 21 -0.14 8.54 2.40
N ARG A 22 -0.37 9.42 3.36
CA ARG A 22 0.50 9.54 4.55
C ARG A 22 0.36 8.31 5.43
N ALA A 23 -0.87 7.82 5.62
CA ALA A 23 -1.11 6.58 6.34
C ALA A 23 -0.47 5.38 5.63
N CYS A 24 -0.57 5.29 4.29
CA CYS A 24 0.12 4.23 3.53
C CYS A 24 1.64 4.26 3.72
N LEU A 25 2.25 5.45 3.66
CA LEU A 25 3.70 5.63 3.82
C LEU A 25 4.20 5.30 5.23
N ALA A 26 3.36 5.50 6.26
CA ALA A 26 3.71 5.16 7.63
C ALA A 26 3.78 3.64 7.88
N LEU A 27 3.11 2.84 7.05
CA LEU A 27 2.98 1.38 7.22
C LEU A 27 4.01 0.57 6.40
N VAL A 28 4.79 1.21 5.54
CA VAL A 28 5.83 0.57 4.70
C VAL A 28 7.23 0.94 5.19
N SER A 29 8.25 0.11 4.93
CA SER A 29 9.63 0.45 5.31
C SER A 29 10.26 1.47 4.35
N ASP A 30 11.39 2.07 4.76
CA ASP A 30 12.19 2.94 3.89
C ASP A 30 12.84 2.17 2.72
N GLU A 31 13.00 0.86 2.85
CA GLU A 31 13.57 -0.05 1.86
C GLU A 31 12.51 -0.71 0.96
N LEU A 32 11.30 -0.13 0.90
CA LEU A 32 10.20 -0.62 0.06
C LEU A 32 10.65 -0.83 -1.39
N ILE A 33 10.32 -1.97 -1.96
CA ILE A 33 10.47 -2.27 -3.38
C ILE A 33 9.06 -2.28 -3.98
N LEU A 34 8.76 -1.28 -4.81
CA LEU A 34 7.50 -1.19 -5.55
C LEU A 34 7.65 -1.94 -6.87
N GLN A 35 6.78 -2.91 -7.12
CA GLN A 35 6.75 -3.67 -8.37
C GLN A 35 5.36 -3.54 -9.00
N PRO A 36 5.10 -2.48 -9.78
CA PRO A 36 3.85 -2.33 -10.50
C PRO A 36 3.66 -3.47 -11.51
N ASN A 37 2.43 -3.95 -11.68
CA ASN A 37 2.15 -5.00 -12.65
C ASN A 37 2.53 -4.54 -14.07
N GLN A 38 3.32 -5.34 -14.78
CA GLN A 38 3.87 -5.02 -16.11
C GLN A 38 4.67 -3.70 -16.17
N GLY A 39 5.16 -3.20 -15.02
CA GLY A 39 5.98 -2.00 -14.91
C GLY A 39 7.44 -2.30 -14.55
N PHE A 40 8.20 -1.23 -14.32
CA PHE A 40 9.56 -1.32 -13.81
C PHE A 40 9.55 -1.31 -12.28
N THR A 41 10.52 -2.00 -11.67
CA THR A 41 10.75 -1.93 -10.23
C THR A 41 11.20 -0.52 -9.85
N GLU A 42 10.56 0.05 -8.83
CA GLU A 42 10.93 1.32 -8.22
C GLU A 42 11.27 1.11 -6.73
N HIS A 43 12.07 1.98 -6.14
CA HIS A 43 12.61 1.81 -4.79
C HIS A 43 12.30 3.00 -3.88
N GLY A 44 12.00 2.69 -2.62
CA GLY A 44 11.82 3.65 -1.55
C GLY A 44 10.42 4.26 -1.45
N ARG A 45 10.19 4.93 -0.31
CA ARG A 45 8.93 5.60 0.00
C ARG A 45 8.57 6.73 -0.96
N ASP A 46 9.56 7.48 -1.44
CA ASP A 46 9.32 8.60 -2.37
C ASP A 46 8.74 8.12 -3.71
N ALA A 47 9.27 7.02 -4.24
CA ALA A 47 8.75 6.42 -5.47
C ALA A 47 7.30 5.91 -5.26
N PHE A 48 7.04 5.29 -4.11
CA PHE A 48 5.70 4.83 -3.76
C PHE A 48 4.71 5.98 -3.56
N ALA A 49 5.12 7.08 -2.93
CA ALA A 49 4.31 8.29 -2.80
C ALA A 49 3.92 8.85 -4.18
N ALA A 50 4.90 9.00 -5.07
CA ALA A 50 4.67 9.46 -6.42
C ALA A 50 3.76 8.51 -7.21
N PHE A 51 3.87 7.20 -6.99
CA PHE A 51 2.98 6.20 -7.58
C PHE A 51 1.53 6.37 -7.11
N LEU A 52 1.31 6.50 -5.80
CA LEU A 52 -0.02 6.72 -5.23
C LEU A 52 -0.63 8.04 -5.72
N GLU A 53 0.15 9.13 -5.80
CA GLU A 53 -0.33 10.41 -6.34
C GLU A 53 -0.82 10.27 -7.79
N ARG A 54 -0.06 9.56 -8.64
CA ARG A 54 -0.47 9.27 -10.03
C ARG A 54 -1.75 8.44 -10.07
N GLN A 55 -1.84 7.37 -9.27
CA GLN A 55 -3.03 6.53 -9.19
C GLN A 55 -4.26 7.34 -8.76
N LEU A 56 -4.13 8.18 -7.74
CA LEU A 56 -5.23 8.97 -7.20
C LEU A 56 -5.68 10.10 -8.14
N HIS A 57 -4.78 10.60 -8.99
CA HIS A 57 -5.12 11.58 -10.03
C HIS A 57 -5.95 10.96 -11.16
N CYS A 58 -5.58 9.75 -11.61
CA CYS A 58 -6.19 9.10 -12.76
C CYS A 58 -7.39 8.20 -12.41
N TYR A 59 -7.39 7.63 -11.20
CA TYR A 59 -8.30 6.56 -10.81
C TYR A 59 -8.99 6.85 -9.47
N ARG A 60 -10.20 6.30 -9.35
CA ARG A 60 -10.92 6.20 -8.08
C ARG A 60 -11.34 4.75 -7.90
N GLU A 61 -10.58 4.06 -7.07
CA GLU A 61 -10.71 2.63 -6.83
C GLU A 61 -11.18 2.40 -5.39
N MET A 62 -11.85 1.26 -5.18
CA MET A 62 -12.20 0.74 -3.87
C MET A 62 -11.94 -0.76 -3.89
N ILE A 63 -11.20 -1.24 -2.88
CA ILE A 63 -10.93 -2.64 -2.67
C ILE A 63 -12.06 -3.20 -1.81
N GLU A 64 -12.92 -4.00 -2.43
CA GLU A 64 -14.02 -4.71 -1.77
C GLU A 64 -13.71 -6.21 -1.66
N SER A 65 -14.41 -6.91 -0.76
CA SER A 65 -14.25 -8.36 -0.57
C SER A 65 -12.79 -8.78 -0.27
N LEU A 66 -12.07 -7.98 0.50
CA LEU A 66 -10.69 -8.25 0.89
C LEU A 66 -10.59 -9.52 1.74
N VAL A 67 -9.77 -10.47 1.30
CA VAL A 67 -9.43 -11.69 2.05
C VAL A 67 -7.93 -11.67 2.33
N ILE A 68 -7.55 -11.69 3.61
CA ILE A 68 -6.16 -11.73 4.07
C ILE A 68 -5.88 -13.12 4.64
N LEU A 69 -4.91 -13.81 4.04
CA LEU A 69 -4.43 -15.13 4.48
C LEU A 69 -3.07 -14.93 5.16
N VAL A 70 -2.97 -15.26 6.45
CA VAL A 70 -1.74 -15.07 7.26
C VAL A 70 -1.13 -16.38 7.77
N GLU A 71 -1.82 -17.49 7.57
CA GLU A 71 -1.39 -18.84 7.96
C GLU A 71 -1.58 -19.79 6.76
N PRO A 72 -0.70 -20.80 6.60
CA PRO A 72 -0.73 -21.76 5.50
C PRO A 72 -1.87 -22.79 5.59
#